data_AF-A0A0D0EAG4-F1
#
_entry.id   AF-A0A0D0EAG4-F1
#
_cell.length_a   1.000
_cell.length_b   1.000
_cell.length_c   1.000
_cell.angle_alpha   90.00
_cell.angle_beta   90.00
_cell.angle_gamma   90.00
#
_symmetry.space_group_name_H-M   'P 1'
#
loop_
_entity.id
_entity.type
_entity.pdbx_description
1 polymer ?
#
loop_
_entity_poly.entity_id
_entity_poly.type
_entity_poly.pdbx_seq_one_letter_code
_entity_poly.pdbx_strand_id
1 'polypeptide(L)'
;VKCGNHSTGSLYMTCCNNPRGVRYLVEETFLVMVIPGPNEPTLDQINKIMELFVRDMIPVLLGAVFHVPGHPTKEPVHLIINMEVSNLPASHKTEGLASFSSKLFM
;
A
#
# COMPACT_ATOMS: atom_id res chain seq x y z
N VAL A 1 -1.09 4.92 32.10
CA VAL A 1 0.05 5.66 31.49
C VAL A 1 -0.40 6.07 30.10
N LYS A 2 -0.57 7.37 29.84
CA LYS A 2 -0.91 7.86 28.51
C LYS A 2 0.38 7.75 27.69
N CYS A 3 0.56 6.64 26.96
CA CYS A 3 1.66 6.52 26.01
C CYS A 3 1.61 7.76 25.10
N GLY A 4 2.74 8.46 24.97
CA GLY A 4 2.81 9.65 24.11
C GLY A 4 2.37 9.35 22.68
N ASN A 5 2.11 10.40 21.89
CA ASN A 5 1.73 10.29 20.47
C ASN A 5 2.79 9.49 19.69
N HIS A 6 2.65 8.16 19.66
CA HIS A 6 3.46 7.26 18.87
C HIS A 6 2.68 6.94 17.60
N SER A 7 3.06 7.55 16.48
CA SER A 7 2.51 7.24 15.18
C SER A 7 3.39 6.24 14.45
N THR A 8 2.81 5.13 14.03
CA THR A 8 3.44 4.13 13.15
C THR A 8 2.34 3.59 12.27
N GLY A 9 2.66 3.39 11.00
CA GLY A 9 1.71 2.91 10.01
C GLY A 9 2.27 1.72 9.26
N SER A 10 1.42 1.08 8.47
CA SER A 10 1.80 -0.04 7.62
C SER A 10 0.84 -0.13 6.45
N LEU A 11 1.37 -0.53 5.30
CA LEU A 11 0.58 -0.82 4.11
C LEU A 11 0.50 -2.33 3.95
N TYR A 12 -0.72 -2.85 3.92
CA TYR A 12 -1.00 -4.26 3.65
C TYR A 12 -1.72 -4.41 2.31
N MET A 13 -1.45 -5.51 1.61
CA MET A 13 -2.15 -5.88 0.38
C MET A 13 -2.68 -7.30 0.48
N THR A 14 -3.80 -7.56 -0.20
CA THR A 14 -4.38 -8.89 -0.35
C THR A 14 -4.66 -9.15 -1.83
N CYS A 15 -4.57 -10.42 -2.25
CA CYS A 15 -4.99 -10.83 -3.59
C CYS A 15 -6.53 -10.90 -3.68
N CYS A 16 -7.14 -9.95 -4.39
CA CYS A 16 -8.59 -9.93 -4.60
C CYS A 16 -9.10 -11.05 -5.52
N ASN A 17 -8.22 -11.76 -6.23
CA ASN A 17 -8.59 -12.92 -7.05
C ASN A 17 -8.86 -14.17 -6.19
N ASN A 18 -8.42 -14.19 -4.94
CA ASN A 18 -8.68 -15.29 -4.02
C ASN A 18 -10.15 -15.31 -3.56
N PRO A 19 -10.68 -16.48 -3.16
CA PRO A 19 -12.03 -16.60 -2.58
C PRO A 19 -12.23 -15.64 -1.41
N ARG A 20 -13.41 -15.02 -1.31
CA ARG A 20 -13.68 -13.96 -0.31
C ARG A 20 -13.38 -14.38 1.13
N GLY A 21 -13.62 -15.65 1.47
CA GLY A 21 -13.40 -16.18 2.81
C GLY A 21 -11.94 -16.26 3.24
N VAL A 22 -10.98 -16.17 2.30
CA VAL A 22 -9.55 -16.32 2.60
C VAL A 22 -8.73 -15.05 2.42
N ARG A 23 -9.26 -14.01 1.74
CA ARG A 23 -8.52 -12.78 1.39
C ARG A 23 -7.81 -12.11 2.58
N TYR A 24 -8.49 -12.05 3.72
CA TYR A 24 -7.99 -11.35 4.90
C TYR A 24 -7.40 -12.29 5.95
N LEU A 25 -7.12 -13.55 5.57
CA LEU A 25 -6.30 -14.41 6.40
C LEU A 25 -4.88 -13.85 6.46
N VAL A 26 -4.21 -14.09 7.59
CA VAL A 26 -2.85 -13.57 7.83
C VAL A 26 -1.88 -14.14 6.80
N GLU A 27 -2.09 -15.39 6.38
CA GLU A 27 -1.27 -16.08 5.38
C GLU A 27 -1.45 -15.53 3.96
N GLU A 28 -2.59 -14.90 3.68
CA GLU A 28 -2.96 -14.35 2.36
C GLU A 28 -2.76 -12.83 2.27
N THR A 29 -2.32 -12.21 3.37
CA THR A 29 -2.08 -10.77 3.48
C THR A 29 -0.58 -10.46 3.44
N PHE A 30 -0.18 -9.62 2.51
CA PHE A 30 1.20 -9.19 2.32
C PHE A 30 1.45 -7.89 3.08
N LEU A 31 2.46 -7.88 3.95
CA LEU A 31 3.02 -6.63 4.48
C LEU A 31 3.91 -6.00 3.41
N VAL A 32 3.49 -4.87 2.86
CA VAL A 32 4.18 -4.19 1.76
C VAL A 32 5.16 -3.16 2.28
N MET A 33 4.75 -2.39 3.27
CA MET A 33 5.59 -1.34 3.83
C MET A 33 5.29 -1.12 5.31
N VAL A 34 6.31 -0.70 6.06
CA VAL A 34 6.19 -0.19 7.42
C VAL A 34 6.57 1.28 7.40
N ILE A 35 5.66 2.14 7.86
CA ILE A 35 5.87 3.57 8.00
C ILE A 35 6.45 3.82 9.40
N PRO A 36 7.72 4.27 9.51
CA PRO A 36 8.40 4.35 10.78
C PRO A 36 7.79 5.42 11.69
N GLY A 37 7.76 5.12 12.99
CA GLY A 37 7.50 6.09 14.05
C GLY A 37 8.79 6.66 14.66
N PRO A 38 8.72 7.28 15.86
CA PRO A 38 7.55 7.42 16.73
C PRO A 38 6.66 8.61 16.38
N ASN A 39 7.14 9.56 15.57
CA ASN A 39 6.36 10.73 15.19
C ASN A 39 5.67 10.51 13.84
N GLU A 40 4.60 11.26 13.61
CA GLU A 40 3.94 11.30 12.31
C GLU A 40 4.95 11.78 11.24
N PRO A 41 5.21 11.01 10.17
CA PRO A 41 6.10 11.44 9.10
C PRO A 41 5.50 12.62 8.35
N THR A 42 6.38 13.50 7.85
CA THR A 42 5.98 14.64 7.02
C THR A 42 5.48 14.15 5.65
N LEU A 43 4.75 15.01 4.94
CA LEU A 43 4.27 14.70 3.58
C LEU A 43 5.42 14.30 2.64
N ASP A 44 6.55 15.01 2.68
CA ASP A 44 7.73 14.70 1.87
C ASP A 44 8.33 13.32 2.22
N GLN A 45 8.36 12.97 3.51
CA GLN A 45 8.82 11.65 3.96
C GLN A 45 7.90 10.54 3.48
N ILE A 46 6.58 10.73 3.59
CA ILE A 46 5.59 9.77 3.10
C ILE A 46 5.72 9.59 1.58
N ASN A 47 5.79 10.69 0.83
CA ASN A 47 5.93 10.65 -0.63
C ASN A 47 7.19 9.87 -1.05
N LYS A 48 8.33 10.06 -0.38
CA LYS A 48 9.57 9.31 -0.66
C LYS A 48 9.42 7.81 -0.40
N ILE A 49 8.69 7.44 0.65
CA ILE A 49 8.45 6.03 0.97
C ILE A 49 7.47 5.42 -0.05
N MET A 50 6.41 6.16 -0.42
CA MET A 50 5.43 5.74 -1.43
C MET A 50 6.01 5.67 -2.84
N GLU A 51 6.99 6.51 -3.17
CA GLU A 51 7.69 6.49 -4.47
C GLU A 51 8.31 5.12 -4.75
N LEU A 52 8.90 4.48 -3.74
CA LEU A 52 9.45 3.12 -3.86
C LEU A 52 8.37 2.12 -4.24
N PHE A 53 7.22 2.19 -3.58
CA PHE A 53 6.08 1.33 -3.86
C PHE A 53 5.55 1.56 -5.29
N VAL A 54 5.32 2.81 -5.68
CA VAL A 54 4.81 3.16 -7.01
C VAL A 54 5.77 2.71 -8.11
N ARG A 55 7.09 2.90 -7.91
CA ARG A 55 8.12 2.48 -8.85
C ARG A 55 8.07 0.97 -9.12
N ASP A 56 7.80 0.16 -8.09
CA ASP A 56 7.73 -1.29 -8.23
C ASP A 56 6.39 -1.76 -8.81
N MET A 57 5.30 -1.01 -8.57
CA MET A 57 3.96 -1.36 -9.06
C MET A 57 3.71 -0.99 -10.52
N ILE A 58 4.30 0.11 -11.03
CA ILE A 58 4.11 0.55 -12.43
C ILE A 58 4.46 -0.55 -13.45
N PRO A 59 5.63 -1.23 -13.36
CA PRO A 59 5.97 -2.30 -14.29
C PRO A 59 4.97 -3.46 -14.28
N VAL A 60 4.43 -3.80 -13.09
CA VAL A 60 3.48 -4.90 -12.93
C VAL A 60 2.10 -4.53 -13.49
N LEU A 61 1.73 -3.25 -13.42
CA LEU A 61 0.51 -2.75 -14.06
C LEU A 61 0.58 -2.86 -15.59
N LEU A 62 1.75 -2.59 -16.17
CA LEU A 62 1.99 -2.66 -17.62
C LEU A 62 2.21 -4.09 -18.15
N GLY A 63 2.27 -5.08 -17.25
CA GLY A 63 2.55 -6.47 -17.58
C GLY A 63 4.01 -6.82 -17.35
N ALA A 64 4.30 -7.42 -16.19
CA ALA A 64 5.63 -7.92 -15.86
C ALA A 64 5.71 -9.44 -16.03
N VAL A 65 6.87 -9.94 -16.42
CA VAL A 65 7.07 -11.36 -16.77
C VAL A 65 7.48 -12.16 -15.53
N PHE A 66 6.61 -13.06 -15.06
CA PHE A 66 6.84 -13.89 -13.88
C PHE A 66 6.92 -15.37 -14.22
N HIS A 67 7.59 -16.12 -13.36
CA HIS A 67 7.47 -17.57 -13.39
C HIS A 67 6.14 -17.97 -12.73
N VAL A 68 5.22 -18.53 -13.52
CA VAL A 68 3.91 -18.95 -13.04
C VAL A 68 3.92 -20.48 -12.87
N PRO A 69 3.59 -21.01 -11.69
CA PRO A 69 3.49 -22.44 -11.48
C PRO A 69 2.59 -23.10 -12.54
N GLY A 70 3.07 -24.21 -13.12
CA GLY A 70 2.34 -24.94 -14.18
C GLY A 70 2.58 -24.44 -15.60
N HIS A 71 3.33 -23.36 -15.80
CA HIS A 71 3.70 -22.89 -17.14
C HIS A 71 5.18 -23.22 -17.44
N PRO A 72 5.49 -23.72 -18.65
CA PRO A 72 6.86 -24.06 -19.04
C PRO A 72 7.73 -22.82 -19.25
N THR A 73 7.09 -21.70 -19.61
CA THR A 73 7.71 -20.40 -19.85
C THR A 73 7.31 -19.39 -18.78
N LYS A 74 8.04 -18.28 -18.70
CA LYS A 74 7.59 -17.14 -17.92
C LYS A 74 6.43 -16.47 -18.64
N GLU A 75 5.42 -16.05 -17.89
CA GLU A 75 4.18 -15.49 -18.43
C GLU A 75 4.04 -14.01 -18.02
N PRO A 76 3.45 -13.17 -18.89
CA PRO A 76 3.11 -11.79 -18.54
C PRO A 76 1.95 -11.75 -17.55
N VAL A 77 2.18 -11.19 -16.36
CA VAL A 77 1.16 -10.98 -15.33
C VAL A 77 0.90 -9.50 -15.18
N HIS A 78 -0.38 -9.13 -15.22
CA HIS A 78 -0.86 -7.79 -15.00
C HIS A 78 -1.47 -7.71 -13.60
N LEU A 79 -1.06 -6.71 -12.82
CA LEU A 79 -1.64 -6.45 -11.50
C LEU A 79 -2.37 -5.12 -11.52
N ILE A 80 -3.60 -5.12 -11.02
CA ILE A 80 -4.40 -3.91 -10.83
C ILE A 80 -4.59 -3.70 -9.34
N ILE A 81 -4.19 -2.53 -8.86
CA ILE A 81 -4.45 -2.09 -7.48
C ILE A 81 -5.86 -1.49 -7.48
N ASN A 82 -6.81 -2.22 -6.90
CA ASN A 82 -8.24 -1.92 -7.05
C ASN A 82 -8.80 -1.04 -5.91
N MET A 83 -8.38 -1.26 -4.66
CA MET A 83 -8.99 -0.62 -3.49
C MET A 83 -7.96 -0.34 -2.40
N GLU A 84 -7.99 0.88 -1.88
CA GLU A 84 -7.38 1.25 -0.62
C GLU A 84 -8.47 1.23 0.46
N VAL A 85 -8.20 0.58 1.60
CA VAL A 85 -9.11 0.56 2.75
C VAL A 85 -8.32 1.03 3.94
N SER A 86 -8.59 2.27 4.35
CA SER A 86 -7.88 2.88 5.46
C SER A 86 -8.79 3.80 6.26
N ASN A 87 -8.28 4.26 7.41
CA ASN A 87 -8.94 5.32 8.17
C ASN A 87 -8.60 6.68 7.54
N LEU A 88 -9.39 7.71 7.86
CA LEU A 88 -9.21 9.06 7.29
C LEU A 88 -7.76 9.59 7.36
N PRO A 89 -7.00 9.43 8.47
CA PRO A 89 -5.62 9.87 8.50
C PRO A 89 -4.70 9.12 7.53
N ALA A 90 -4.95 7.82 7.28
CA ALA A 90 -4.14 7.04 6.36
C ALA A 90 -4.50 7.33 4.89
N SER A 91 -5.78 7.45 4.54
CA SER A 91 -6.17 7.78 3.16
C SER A 91 -5.62 9.13 2.73
N HIS A 92 -5.63 10.12 3.62
CA HIS A 92 -5.04 11.44 3.33
C HIS A 92 -3.51 11.40 3.15
N LYS A 93 -2.83 10.35 3.61
CA LYS A 93 -1.38 10.17 3.42
C LYS A 93 -1.06 9.47 2.10
N THR A 94 -1.88 8.49 1.72
CA THR A 94 -1.63 7.60 0.58
C THR A 94 -2.25 8.11 -0.71
N GLU A 95 -3.43 8.74 -0.65
CA GLU A 95 -4.20 9.17 -1.82
C GLU A 95 -3.84 10.57 -2.33
N GLY A 96 -2.93 11.27 -1.65
CA GLY A 96 -2.58 12.66 -2.00
C GLY A 96 -3.70 13.66 -1.77
N LEU A 97 -4.71 13.31 -0.96
CA LEU A 97 -5.78 14.21 -0.55
C LEU A 97 -5.27 15.30 0.40
N ALA A 98 -5.95 16.44 0.42
CA ALA A 98 -5.59 17.56 1.29
C ALA A 98 -5.63 17.13 2.78
N SER A 99 -4.53 17.36 3.51
CA SER A 99 -4.46 17.09 4.96
C SER A 99 -5.56 17.83 5.74
N PHE A 100 -5.98 17.31 6.90
CA PHE A 100 -6.90 18.00 7.84
C PHE A 100 -6.43 19.42 8.20
N SER A 101 -5.12 19.68 8.16
CA SER A 101 -4.54 21.01 8.41
C SER A 101 -4.40 21.86 7.14
N SER A 102 -4.87 21.38 5.98
CA SER A 102 -4.79 22.13 4.72
C SER A 102 -5.67 23.36 4.80
N LYS A 103 -5.08 24.52 4.49
CA LYS A 103 -5.82 25.79 4.30
C LYS A 103 -6.26 25.98 2.84
N LEU A 104 -5.81 25.10 1.96
CA LEU A 104 -6.17 25.08 0.55
C LEU A 104 -7.28 24.04 0.40
N PHE A 105 -8.48 24.51 0.06
CA PHE A 105 -9.58 23.64 -0.35
C PHE A 105 -9.27 23.08 -1.74
N MET A 106 -9.47 21.78 -1.91
CA MET A 106 -9.56 21.13 -3.22
C MET A 106 -10.99 21.27 -3.73
#